data_AF-A0A6G0M540-F1
#
_entry.id   AF-A0A6G0M540-F1
#
_cell.length_a   1.000
_cell.length_b   1.000
_cell.length_c   1.000
_cell.angle_alpha   90.00
_cell.angle_beta   90.00
_cell.angle_gamma   90.00
#
_symmetry.space_group_name_H-M   'P 1'
#
loop_
_entity.id
_entity.type
_entity.pdbx_description
1 polymer ?
#
loop_
_entity_poly.entity_id
_entity_poly.type
_entity_poly.pdbx_seq_one_letter_code
_entity_poly.pdbx_strand_id
1 'polypeptide(L)'
;MQQLRACIKQHVTQDRSIAPLRFDAFVAADFVTWLVTLKRKDGGSLSYSALNTHWAGLFNLFRDYGHTMSKSLESELTNYFKGLKNKIAKSAANGESAVKTGKDPLMFDLYSFLCDKMMAHSSKEMAFAHAYMVIAWNLMCRSSNAFRIR
;
A
#
# COMPACT_ATOMS: atom_id res chain seq x y z
N MET A 1 11.09 -9.65 17.91
CA MET A 1 10.78 -9.03 16.58
C MET A 1 10.50 -7.53 16.62
N GLN A 2 9.68 -7.00 17.55
CA GLN A 2 9.42 -5.54 17.62
C GLN A 2 10.66 -4.70 17.94
N GLN A 3 11.51 -5.15 18.88
CA GLN A 3 12.77 -4.48 19.22
C GLN A 3 13.77 -4.43 18.05
N LEU A 4 13.86 -5.51 17.26
CA LEU A 4 14.70 -5.57 16.06
C LEU A 4 14.25 -4.57 14.99
N ARG A 5 12.93 -4.47 14.75
CA ARG A 5 12.38 -3.49 13.80
C ARG A 5 12.63 -2.04 14.22
N ALA A 6 12.54 -1.74 15.52
CA ALA A 6 12.81 -0.41 16.06
C ALA A 6 14.30 -0.04 15.92
N CYS A 7 15.19 -0.99 16.22
CA CYS A 7 16.64 -0.81 16.08
C CYS A 7 17.05 -0.61 14.61
N ILE A 8 16.55 -1.45 13.69
CA ILE A 8 16.78 -1.29 12.24
C ILE A 8 16.27 0.07 11.76
N LYS A 9 15.07 0.49 12.21
CA LYS A 9 14.51 1.77 11.81
C LYS A 9 15.42 2.93 12.23
N GLN A 10 15.96 2.92 13.45
CA GLN A 10 16.91 3.94 13.91
C GLN A 10 18.19 3.94 13.07
N HIS A 11 18.79 2.77 12.81
CA HIS A 11 19.99 2.67 11.96
C HIS A 11 19.75 3.18 10.53
N VAL A 12 18.62 2.85 9.91
CA VAL A 12 18.29 3.27 8.54
C VAL A 12 17.93 4.76 8.45
N THR A 13 17.48 5.39 9.55
CA THR A 13 17.08 6.82 9.54
C THR A 13 18.16 7.79 10.01
N GLN A 14 19.22 7.33 10.66
CA GLN A 14 20.21 8.22 11.29
C GLN A 14 21.29 8.73 10.32
N ASP A 15 21.72 7.92 9.36
CA ASP A 15 22.79 8.32 8.44
C ASP A 15 22.53 7.80 7.02
N ARG A 16 22.21 8.72 6.10
CA ARG A 16 21.99 8.40 4.68
C ARG A 16 23.28 8.06 3.93
N SER A 17 24.46 8.33 4.52
CA SER A 17 25.74 7.95 3.94
C SER A 17 26.04 6.45 4.11
N ILE A 18 25.39 5.80 5.08
CA ILE A 18 25.55 4.36 5.32
C ILE A 18 24.50 3.62 4.50
N ALA A 19 24.97 2.81 3.55
CA ALA A 19 24.12 1.94 2.75
C ALA A 19 23.42 0.89 3.65
N PRO A 20 22.08 0.79 3.64
CA PRO A 20 21.36 -0.16 4.46
C PRO A 20 21.39 -1.59 3.90
N LEU A 21 21.90 -1.76 2.67
CA LEU A 21 22.06 -3.04 2.00
C LEU A 21 23.46 -3.12 1.36
N ARG A 22 23.99 -4.33 1.28
CA ARG A 22 25.13 -4.65 0.42
C ARG A 22 24.62 -4.90 -1.00
N PHE A 23 24.51 -3.85 -1.81
CA PHE A 23 23.91 -3.91 -3.14
C PHE A 23 24.59 -4.93 -4.08
N ASP A 24 25.92 -5.07 -4.00
CA ASP A 24 26.68 -5.99 -4.87
C ASP A 24 26.47 -7.48 -4.53
N ALA A 25 26.12 -7.77 -3.27
CA ALA A 25 25.86 -9.12 -2.78
C ALA A 25 24.37 -9.46 -2.72
N PHE A 26 23.52 -8.54 -3.19
CA PHE A 26 22.07 -8.68 -3.08
C PHE A 26 21.54 -9.70 -4.10
N VAL A 27 20.77 -10.67 -3.63
CA VAL A 27 20.13 -11.70 -4.46
C VAL A 27 18.61 -11.64 -4.36
N ALA A 28 17.91 -11.96 -5.45
CA ALA A 28 16.45 -11.91 -5.50
C ALA A 28 15.80 -12.84 -4.46
N ALA A 29 16.40 -14.02 -4.25
CA ALA A 29 15.89 -15.04 -3.35
C ALA A 29 15.75 -14.55 -1.90
N ASP A 30 16.73 -13.79 -1.39
CA ASP A 30 16.71 -13.25 -0.03
C ASP A 30 15.55 -12.28 0.16
N PHE A 31 15.38 -11.39 -0.81
CA PHE A 31 14.30 -10.41 -0.80
C PHE A 31 12.92 -11.06 -0.87
N VAL A 32 12.74 -12.01 -1.80
CA VAL A 32 11.47 -12.73 -1.96
C VAL A 32 11.15 -13.57 -0.73
N THR A 33 12.16 -14.22 -0.14
CA THR A 33 12.01 -15.00 1.09
C THR A 33 11.56 -14.12 2.24
N TRP A 34 12.25 -12.99 2.45
CA TRP A 34 11.82 -11.99 3.43
C TRP A 34 10.39 -11.50 3.15
N LEU A 35 10.08 -11.20 1.89
CA LEU A 35 8.78 -10.66 1.48
C LEU A 35 7.62 -11.61 1.82
N VAL A 36 7.78 -12.92 1.62
CA VAL A 36 6.75 -13.92 1.95
C VAL A 36 6.62 -14.19 3.46
N THR A 37 7.61 -13.80 4.27
CA THR A 37 7.50 -13.87 5.74
C THR A 37 6.63 -12.74 6.32
N LEU A 38 6.36 -11.69 5.54
CA LEU A 38 5.59 -10.55 6.00
C LEU A 38 4.11 -10.92 6.19
N LYS A 39 3.59 -10.58 7.37
CA LYS A 39 2.18 -10.75 7.74
C LYS A 39 1.58 -9.44 8.19
N ARG A 40 0.28 -9.29 7.96
CA ARG A 40 -0.56 -8.24 8.53
C ARG A 40 -0.61 -8.38 10.06
N LYS A 41 -1.08 -7.32 10.75
CA LYS A 41 -1.24 -7.32 12.22
C LYS A 41 -2.17 -8.43 12.72
N ASP A 42 -3.16 -8.80 11.91
CA ASP A 42 -4.11 -9.88 12.17
C ASP A 42 -3.55 -11.28 11.84
N GLY A 43 -2.27 -11.39 11.47
CA GLY A 43 -1.64 -12.65 11.08
C GLY A 43 -1.92 -13.11 9.64
N GLY A 44 -2.74 -12.37 8.89
CA GLY A 44 -3.04 -12.65 7.49
C GLY A 44 -1.88 -12.35 6.54
N SER A 45 -1.95 -12.89 5.33
CA SER A 45 -1.00 -12.59 4.25
C SER A 45 -1.15 -11.14 3.76
N LEU A 46 -0.07 -10.59 3.21
CA LEU A 46 -0.12 -9.28 2.55
C LEU A 46 -0.89 -9.35 1.23
N SER A 47 -1.57 -8.25 0.87
CA SER A 47 -2.16 -8.10 -0.46
C SER A 47 -1.08 -7.90 -1.52
N TYR A 48 -1.39 -8.18 -2.79
CA TYR A 48 -0.48 -7.92 -3.91
C TYR A 48 -0.03 -6.46 -3.96
N SER A 49 -0.93 -5.51 -3.66
CA SER A 49 -0.59 -4.08 -3.61
C SER A 49 0.46 -3.77 -2.54
N ALA A 50 0.35 -4.36 -1.35
CA ALA A 50 1.34 -4.16 -0.29
C ALA A 50 2.72 -4.75 -0.68
N LEU A 51 2.71 -5.94 -1.30
CA LEU A 51 3.93 -6.58 -1.81
C LEU A 51 4.59 -5.72 -2.91
N ASN A 52 3.79 -5.14 -3.81
CA ASN A 52 4.27 -4.24 -4.85
C ASN A 52 4.87 -2.93 -4.30
N THR A 53 4.36 -2.43 -3.17
CA THR A 53 4.98 -1.28 -2.49
C THR A 53 6.38 -1.62 -1.97
N HIS A 54 6.58 -2.82 -1.43
CA HIS A 54 7.91 -3.30 -1.03
C HIS A 54 8.85 -3.45 -2.24
N TRP A 55 8.35 -3.98 -3.36
CA TRP A 55 9.10 -4.01 -4.63
C TRP A 55 9.56 -2.59 -5.00
N ALA A 56 8.63 -1.65 -5.15
CA ALA A 56 8.96 -0.29 -5.54
C ALA A 56 9.95 0.37 -4.57
N GLY A 57 9.83 0.08 -3.27
CA GLY A 57 10.78 0.50 -2.25
C GLY A 57 12.21 0.00 -2.49
N LEU A 58 12.38 -1.26 -2.91
CA LEU A 58 13.70 -1.80 -3.26
C LEU A 58 14.33 -1.06 -4.46
N PHE A 59 13.54 -0.78 -5.51
CA PHE A 59 14.03 -0.05 -6.69
C PHE A 59 14.41 1.38 -6.36
N ASN A 60 13.60 2.04 -5.52
CA ASN A 60 13.94 3.36 -5.00
C ASN A 60 15.24 3.30 -4.19
N LEU A 61 15.45 2.26 -3.39
CA LEU A 61 16.66 2.13 -2.58
C LEU A 61 17.93 1.98 -3.42
N PHE A 62 17.89 1.18 -4.50
CA PHE A 62 18.99 1.10 -5.47
C PHE A 62 19.28 2.48 -6.08
N ARG A 63 18.24 3.18 -6.53
CA ARG A 63 18.36 4.52 -7.13
C ARG A 63 18.91 5.56 -6.15
N ASP A 64 18.38 5.61 -4.92
CA ASP A 64 18.72 6.62 -3.92
C ASP A 64 20.19 6.51 -3.47
N TYR A 65 20.77 5.30 -3.53
CA TYR A 65 22.18 5.04 -3.24
C TYR A 65 23.06 4.97 -4.49
N GLY A 66 22.55 5.35 -5.67
CA GLY A 66 23.34 5.42 -6.91
C GLY A 66 23.74 4.07 -7.51
N HIS A 67 23.11 2.97 -7.09
CA HIS A 67 23.36 1.64 -7.63
C HIS A 67 22.38 1.31 -8.75
N THR A 68 22.90 0.73 -9.84
CA THR A 68 22.07 0.18 -10.91
C THR A 68 21.86 -1.31 -10.68
N MET A 69 20.60 -1.75 -10.67
CA MET A 69 20.29 -3.17 -10.57
C MET A 69 20.75 -3.90 -11.83
N SER A 70 21.37 -5.07 -11.68
CA SER A 70 21.77 -5.86 -12.85
C SER A 70 20.54 -6.39 -13.59
N LYS A 71 20.64 -6.53 -14.92
CA LYS A 71 19.53 -7.07 -15.74
C LYS A 71 19.10 -8.47 -15.31
N SER A 72 20.04 -9.30 -14.82
CA SER A 72 19.76 -10.63 -14.30
C SER A 72 18.89 -10.56 -13.05
N LEU A 73 19.28 -9.73 -12.08
CA LEU A 73 18.56 -9.55 -10.82
C LEU A 73 17.16 -8.97 -11.05
N GLU A 74 17.05 -7.95 -11.92
CA GLU A 74 15.76 -7.36 -12.28
C GLU A 74 14.82 -8.38 -12.96
N SER A 75 15.36 -9.21 -13.87
CA SER A 75 14.60 -10.28 -14.53
C SER A 75 14.12 -11.34 -13.53
N GLU A 76 14.99 -11.77 -12.62
CA GLU A 76 14.63 -12.72 -11.56
C GLU A 76 13.50 -12.18 -10.67
N LEU A 77 13.66 -10.97 -10.15
CA LEU A 77 12.62 -10.31 -9.34
C LEU A 77 11.30 -10.20 -10.11
N THR A 78 11.36 -9.83 -11.39
CA THR A 78 10.19 -9.73 -12.26
C THR A 78 9.46 -11.06 -12.39
N ASN A 79 10.21 -12.15 -12.64
CA ASN A 79 9.65 -13.49 -12.74
C ASN A 79 9.00 -13.94 -11.41
N TYR A 80 9.65 -13.68 -10.28
CA TYR A 80 9.10 -14.00 -8.96
C TYR A 80 7.77 -13.30 -8.71
N PHE A 81 7.70 -11.99 -8.94
CA PHE A 81 6.46 -11.25 -8.70
C PHE A 81 5.36 -11.59 -9.69
N LYS A 82 5.69 -11.94 -10.93
CA LYS A 82 4.72 -12.50 -11.89
C LYS A 82 4.13 -13.80 -11.34
N GLY A 83 4.97 -14.69 -10.82
CA GLY A 83 4.54 -15.92 -10.15
C GLY A 83 3.66 -15.65 -8.93
N LEU A 84 4.05 -14.68 -8.10
CA LEU A 84 3.31 -14.28 -6.90
C LEU A 84 1.93 -13.71 -7.23
N LYS A 85 1.84 -12.84 -8.24
CA LYS A 85 0.58 -12.30 -8.76
C LYS A 85 -0.35 -13.42 -9.21
N ASN A 86 0.17 -14.37 -9.98
CA ASN A 86 -0.60 -15.51 -10.48
C ASN A 86 -1.07 -16.43 -9.35
N LYS A 87 -0.23 -16.67 -8.34
CA LYS A 87 -0.60 -17.49 -7.18
C LYS A 87 -1.72 -16.84 -6.37
N ILE A 88 -1.62 -15.53 -6.10
CA ILE A 88 -2.66 -14.77 -5.42
C ILE A 88 -3.96 -14.79 -6.23
N ALA A 89 -3.89 -14.59 -7.54
CA ALA A 89 -5.07 -14.63 -8.41
C ALA A 89 -5.75 -16.01 -8.41
N LYS A 90 -4.98 -17.10 -8.44
CA LYS A 90 -5.52 -18.47 -8.34
C LYS A 90 -6.18 -18.73 -6.99
N SER A 91 -5.54 -18.38 -5.88
CA SER A 91 -6.15 -18.53 -4.55
C SER A 91 -7.39 -17.66 -4.37
N ALA A 92 -7.47 -16.51 -5.04
CA ALA A 92 -8.69 -15.69 -5.05
C ALA A 92 -9.81 -16.35 -5.87
N ALA A 93 -9.48 -16.86 -7.07
CA ALA A 93 -10.44 -17.57 -7.93
C ALA A 93 -10.99 -18.84 -7.28
N ASN A 94 -10.17 -19.56 -6.52
CA ASN A 94 -10.56 -20.77 -5.79
C ASN A 94 -11.36 -20.47 -4.50
N GLY A 95 -11.56 -19.20 -4.14
CA GLY A 95 -12.26 -18.80 -2.91
C GLY A 95 -11.45 -18.99 -1.62
N GLU A 96 -10.21 -19.46 -1.69
CA GLU A 96 -9.31 -19.67 -0.55
C GLU A 96 -8.86 -18.36 0.11
N SER A 97 -8.95 -17.26 -0.64
CA SER A 97 -8.58 -15.94 -0.14
C SER A 97 -9.56 -14.89 -0.62
N ALA A 98 -10.36 -14.36 0.32
CA ALA A 98 -11.16 -13.17 0.11
C ALA A 98 -10.24 -11.93 0.04
N VAL A 99 -9.38 -11.85 -0.98
CA VAL A 99 -8.60 -10.65 -1.26
C VAL A 99 -9.53 -9.64 -1.92
N LYS A 100 -10.40 -9.05 -1.11
CA LYS A 100 -11.24 -7.93 -1.53
C LYS A 100 -10.30 -6.81 -1.97
N THR A 101 -10.24 -6.58 -3.28
CA THR A 101 -9.34 -5.59 -3.87
C THR A 101 -10.10 -4.29 -4.04
N GLY A 102 -9.56 -3.21 -3.48
CA GLY A 102 -10.21 -1.91 -3.48
C GLY A 102 -11.03 -1.65 -2.21
N LYS A 103 -11.58 -0.44 -2.13
CA LYS A 103 -12.54 -0.06 -1.09
C LYS A 103 -13.93 -0.50 -1.54
N ASP A 104 -14.79 -0.81 -0.57
CA ASP A 104 -16.20 -1.00 -0.88
C ASP A 104 -16.79 0.28 -1.48
N PRO A 105 -17.60 0.16 -2.53
CA PRO A 105 -18.37 1.29 -3.00
C PRO A 105 -19.30 1.73 -1.88
N LEU A 106 -19.32 3.03 -1.60
CA LEU A 106 -20.35 3.60 -0.74
C LEU A 106 -21.67 3.42 -1.49
N MET A 107 -22.63 2.71 -0.89
CA MET A 107 -23.95 2.50 -1.51
C MET A 107 -24.77 3.79 -1.45
N PHE A 108 -25.68 3.99 -2.40
CA PHE A 108 -26.54 5.18 -2.45
C PHE A 108 -27.37 5.35 -1.16
N ASP A 109 -27.94 4.25 -0.65
CA ASP A 109 -28.73 4.30 0.59
C ASP A 109 -27.88 4.76 1.79
N LEU A 110 -26.63 4.29 1.87
CA LEU A 110 -25.70 4.71 2.91
C LEU A 110 -25.26 6.17 2.72
N TYR A 111 -25.06 6.61 1.48
CA TYR A 111 -24.81 8.02 1.17
C TYR A 111 -25.98 8.91 1.62
N SER A 112 -27.22 8.59 1.24
CA SER A 112 -28.41 9.34 1.60
C SER A 112 -28.58 9.40 3.12
N PHE A 113 -28.45 8.25 3.79
CA PHE A 113 -28.49 8.17 5.25
C PHE A 113 -27.45 9.08 5.92
N LEU A 114 -26.21 9.06 5.45
CA LEU A 114 -25.14 9.91 5.99
C LEU A 114 -25.46 11.39 5.78
N CYS A 115 -25.96 11.78 4.61
CA CYS A 115 -26.35 13.15 4.30
C CYS A 115 -27.45 13.66 5.25
N ASP A 116 -28.49 12.86 5.46
CA ASP A 116 -29.58 13.19 6.39
C ASP A 116 -29.06 13.36 7.83
N LYS A 117 -28.18 12.46 8.28
CA LYS A 117 -27.59 12.55 9.63
C LYS A 117 -26.68 13.77 9.80
N MET A 118 -25.91 14.14 8.78
CA MET A 118 -25.06 15.33 8.84
C MET A 118 -25.89 16.62 8.86
N MET A 119 -26.98 16.69 8.08
CA MET A 119 -27.87 17.87 8.08
C MET A 119 -28.67 18.01 9.38
N ALA A 120 -29.09 16.89 10.00
CA ALA A 120 -29.82 16.91 11.26
C ALA A 120 -28.95 17.27 12.48
N HIS A 121 -27.62 17.26 12.33
CA HIS A 121 -26.70 17.50 13.44
C HIS A 121 -26.45 19.01 13.63
N SER A 122 -26.45 19.47 14.88
CA SER A 122 -26.27 20.90 15.23
C SER A 122 -24.84 21.45 15.09
N SER A 123 -23.89 20.62 14.63
CA SER A 123 -22.46 20.98 14.57
C SER A 123 -22.16 21.62 13.22
N LYS A 124 -21.39 22.71 13.23
CA LYS A 124 -20.96 23.39 12.01
C LYS A 124 -20.06 22.50 11.16
N GLU A 125 -19.25 21.65 11.79
CA GLU A 125 -18.40 20.66 11.15
C GLU A 125 -19.23 19.68 10.30
N MET A 126 -20.44 19.32 10.75
CA MET A 126 -21.32 18.43 10.00
C MET A 126 -21.91 19.08 8.75
N ALA A 127 -22.15 20.39 8.76
CA ALA A 127 -22.52 21.12 7.55
C ALA A 127 -21.38 21.11 6.51
N PHE A 128 -20.12 21.26 6.93
CA PHE A 128 -18.96 21.14 6.05
C PHE A 128 -18.74 19.71 5.55
N ALA A 129 -18.92 18.71 6.42
CA ALA A 129 -18.83 17.30 6.05
C ALA A 129 -19.90 16.93 5.01
N HIS A 130 -21.13 17.45 5.16
CA HIS A 130 -22.21 17.28 4.19
C HIS A 130 -21.84 17.90 2.84
N ALA A 131 -21.39 19.17 2.83
CA ALA A 131 -20.96 19.83 1.60
C ALA A 131 -19.83 19.07 0.89
N TYR A 132 -18.82 18.60 1.65
CA TYR A 132 -17.76 17.75 1.14
C TYR A 132 -18.31 16.46 0.53
N MET A 133 -19.22 15.75 1.22
CA MET A 133 -19.78 14.49 0.75
C MET A 133 -20.59 14.66 -0.53
N VAL A 134 -21.42 15.69 -0.62
CA VAL A 134 -22.20 16.02 -1.82
C VAL A 134 -21.29 16.33 -3.01
N ILE A 135 -20.24 17.14 -2.81
CA ILE A 135 -19.28 17.50 -3.86
C ILE A 135 -18.48 16.27 -4.30
N ALA A 136 -17.95 15.50 -3.35
CA ALA A 136 -17.15 14.31 -3.62
C ALA A 136 -17.95 13.24 -4.37
N TRP A 137 -19.22 13.07 -4.01
CA TRP A 137 -20.13 12.12 -4.65
C TRP A 137 -20.52 12.56 -6.07
N ASN A 138 -21.00 13.79 -6.24
CA ASN A 138 -21.51 14.25 -7.54
C ASN A 138 -20.41 14.47 -8.58
N LEU A 139 -19.22 14.94 -8.16
CA LEU A 139 -18.09 15.17 -9.06
C LEU A 139 -17.14 13.98 -9.14
N MET A 140 -17.43 12.88 -8.44
CA MET A 140 -16.55 11.71 -8.33
C MET A 140 -15.11 12.10 -7.98
N CYS A 141 -14.95 13.15 -7.16
CA CYS A 141 -13.66 13.77 -6.95
C CYS A 141 -12.95 13.17 -5.72
N ARG A 142 -11.62 13.02 -5.82
CA ARG A 142 -10.80 12.62 -4.67
C ARG A 142 -10.77 13.77 -3.66
N SER A 143 -10.55 13.49 -2.38
CA SER A 143 -10.53 14.51 -1.33
C SER A 143 -9.58 15.68 -1.66
N SER A 144 -8.39 15.38 -2.20
CA SER A 144 -7.43 16.41 -2.65
C SER A 144 -7.99 17.38 -3.70
N ASN A 145 -8.92 16.92 -4.54
CA ASN A 145 -9.57 17.74 -5.56
C ASN A 145 -10.73 18.52 -4.96
N ALA A 146 -11.53 17.89 -4.08
CA ALA A 146 -12.63 18.53 -3.37
C ALA A 146 -12.16 19.79 -2.62
N PHE A 147 -11.04 19.71 -1.91
CA PHE A 147 -10.48 20.85 -1.16
C PHE A 147 -9.88 21.96 -2.02
N ARG A 148 -9.72 21.75 -3.34
CA ARG A 148 -9.11 22.73 -4.26
C ARG A 148 -10.13 23.47 -5.10
N ILE A 149 -11.43 23.21 -4.91
CA ILE A 149 -12.51 23.93 -5.58
C ILE A 149 -12.58 25.34 -4.97
N ARG A 150 -12.53 26.36 -5.83
CA ARG A 150 -12.54 27.78 -5.49
C ARG A 150 -13.74 28.45 -6.13
#